data_AF-A0A956XZP3-F1
#
_entry.id   AF-A0A956XZP3-F1
#
_cell.length_a   1.000
_cell.length_b   1.000
_cell.length_c   1.000
_cell.angle_alpha   90.00
_cell.angle_beta   90.00
_cell.angle_gamma   90.00
#
_symmetry.space_group_name_H-M   'P 1'
#
loop_
_entity.id
_entity.type
_entity.pdbx_description
1 polymer ?
#
loop_
_entity_poly.entity_id
_entity_poly.type
_entity_poly.pdbx_seq_one_letter_code
_entity_poly.pdbx_strand_id
1 'polypeptide(L)'
;MYIPSEALRIEMNSSDSGVWIEKLPDGILYLLLKFPTHTIKAIYSGCKIKIYTAKVHLESRNIHFLGCIVFDQEEDPINVSMEITSFEDWIKIDKALNQDSLITEFFNERVSMSIPFNVMSATA
;
A
#
# COMPACT_ATOMS: atom_id res chain seq x y z
N MET A 1 4.91 10.59 8.47
CA MET A 1 6.03 9.63 8.40
C MET A 1 6.98 10.07 7.29
N TYR A 2 8.30 10.03 7.49
CA TYR A 2 9.27 10.35 6.43
C TYR A 2 9.75 9.06 5.75
N ILE A 3 9.53 8.96 4.45
CA ILE A 3 10.01 7.85 3.61
C ILE A 3 11.32 8.29 2.96
N PRO A 4 12.46 7.62 3.22
CA PRO A 4 13.76 8.03 2.68
C PRO A 4 13.87 7.90 1.16
N SER A 5 13.19 6.90 0.58
CA SER A 5 13.22 6.63 -0.86
C SER A 5 12.38 7.65 -1.63
N GLU A 6 13.03 8.42 -2.50
CA GLU A 6 12.35 9.41 -3.36
C GLU A 6 11.39 8.73 -4.34
N ALA A 7 11.79 7.62 -4.95
CA ALA A 7 10.93 6.84 -5.84
C ALA A 7 9.66 6.39 -5.11
N LEU A 8 9.82 5.87 -3.90
CA LEU A 8 8.70 5.43 -3.09
C LEU A 8 7.82 6.60 -2.62
N ARG A 9 8.41 7.77 -2.35
CA ARG A 9 7.62 8.98 -2.10
C ARG A 9 6.78 9.36 -3.32
N ILE A 10 7.30 9.26 -4.54
CA ILE A 10 6.54 9.53 -5.77
C ILE A 10 5.36 8.55 -5.87
N GLU A 11 5.60 7.25 -5.66
CA GLU A 11 4.57 6.22 -5.66
C GLU A 11 3.50 6.48 -4.57
N MET A 12 3.90 6.91 -3.37
CA MET A 12 2.95 7.22 -2.30
C MET A 12 2.07 8.43 -2.60
N ASN A 13 2.58 9.40 -3.38
CA ASN A 13 1.81 10.58 -3.81
C ASN A 13 1.04 10.36 -5.13
N SER A 14 1.17 9.20 -5.78
CA SER A 14 0.43 8.91 -7.02
C SER A 14 -1.05 8.61 -6.75
N SER A 15 -1.86 8.37 -7.78
CA SER A 15 -3.21 7.78 -7.59
C SER A 15 -3.18 6.27 -7.36
N ASP A 16 -2.03 5.64 -7.58
CA ASP A 16 -1.95 4.20 -7.76
C ASP A 16 -1.87 3.50 -6.41
N SER A 17 -2.46 2.31 -6.38
CA SER A 17 -2.44 1.42 -5.23
C SER A 17 -1.26 0.46 -5.31
N GLY A 18 -0.71 0.10 -4.17
CA GLY A 18 0.39 -0.85 -4.11
C GLY A 18 0.74 -1.28 -2.70
N VAL A 19 1.72 -2.16 -2.65
CA VAL A 19 2.38 -2.63 -1.44
C VAL A 19 3.86 -2.45 -1.63
N TRP A 20 4.57 -1.99 -0.60
CA TRP A 20 6.02 -1.82 -0.62
C TRP A 20 6.61 -2.23 0.71
N ILE A 21 7.87 -2.64 0.70
CA ILE A 21 8.64 -2.89 1.91
C ILE A 21 9.83 -1.94 1.92
N GLU A 22 9.91 -1.10 2.95
CA GLU A 22 11.00 -0.13 3.05
C GLU A 22 11.54 -0.04 4.47
N LYS A 23 12.85 0.21 4.55
CA LYS A 23 13.50 0.54 5.81
C LYS A 23 13.37 2.04 6.07
N LEU A 24 12.68 2.39 7.14
CA LEU A 24 12.49 3.78 7.53
C LEU A 24 13.69 4.32 8.33
N PRO A 25 13.77 5.64 8.63
CA PRO A 25 14.91 6.23 9.34
C PRO A 25 15.19 5.65 10.72
N ASP A 26 14.18 5.08 11.37
CA ASP A 26 14.32 4.35 12.65
C ASP A 26 15.05 3.01 12.49
N GLY A 27 15.34 2.61 11.26
CA GLY A 27 16.03 1.37 10.92
C GLY A 27 15.13 0.14 10.93
N ILE A 28 13.82 0.31 11.06
CA ILE A 28 12.84 -0.79 11.06
C ILE A 28 12.29 -0.98 9.64
N LEU A 29 11.99 -2.22 9.27
CA LEU A 29 11.31 -2.55 8.01
C LEU A 29 9.81 -2.40 8.21
N TYR A 30 9.17 -1.68 7.28
CA TYR A 30 7.74 -1.45 7.27
C TYR A 30 7.12 -2.02 6.01
N LEU A 31 5.93 -2.62 6.15
CA LEU A 31 5.00 -2.88 5.06
C LEU A 31 4.16 -1.64 4.84
N LEU A 32 4.35 -0.96 3.73
CA LEU A 32 3.59 0.21 3.35
C LEU A 32 2.49 -0.21 2.39
N LEU A 33 1.24 0.10 2.72
CA LEU A 33 0.07 -0.23 1.92
C LEU A 33 -0.64 1.04 1.50
N LYS A 34 -0.98 1.11 0.21
CA LYS A 34 -1.79 2.19 -0.34
C LYS A 34 -2.87 1.61 -1.22
N PHE A 35 -4.09 2.05 -1.00
CA PHE A 35 -5.25 1.58 -1.74
C PHE A 35 -5.88 2.71 -2.55
N PRO A 36 -6.67 2.39 -3.58
CA PRO A 36 -7.38 3.41 -4.33
C PRO A 36 -8.38 4.10 -3.39
N THR A 37 -8.30 5.43 -3.32
CA THR A 37 -9.12 6.25 -2.41
C THR A 37 -10.62 6.18 -2.70
N HIS A 38 -11.01 5.79 -3.91
CA HIS A 38 -12.41 5.57 -4.26
C HIS A 38 -12.96 4.22 -3.77
N THR A 39 -12.09 3.27 -3.41
CA THR A 39 -12.48 1.91 -3.01
C THR A 39 -12.67 1.78 -1.51
N ILE A 40 -11.93 2.56 -0.71
CA ILE A 40 -11.92 2.40 0.76
C ILE A 40 -12.61 3.55 1.47
N LYS A 41 -13.68 3.23 2.20
CA LYS A 41 -14.30 4.16 3.17
C LYS A 41 -13.60 4.14 4.53
N ALA A 42 -13.21 2.97 4.99
CA ALA A 42 -12.48 2.75 6.24
C ALA A 42 -11.78 1.38 6.19
N ILE A 43 -10.79 1.18 7.05
CA ILE A 43 -10.23 -0.13 7.38
C ILE A 43 -10.37 -0.28 8.90
N TYR A 44 -11.05 -1.33 9.34
CA TYR A 44 -11.30 -1.62 10.74
C TYR A 44 -10.05 -2.21 11.40
N SER A 45 -9.83 -1.78 12.65
CA SER A 45 -8.76 -2.32 13.47
C SER A 45 -8.97 -3.81 13.73
N GLY A 46 -7.88 -4.58 13.66
CA GLY A 46 -7.91 -6.04 13.83
C GLY A 46 -8.28 -6.82 12.57
N CYS A 47 -8.42 -6.17 11.41
CA CYS A 47 -8.57 -6.87 10.14
C CYS A 47 -7.39 -7.82 9.87
N LYS A 48 -7.67 -8.94 9.20
CA LYS A 48 -6.62 -9.90 8.85
C LYS A 48 -5.88 -9.39 7.62
N ILE A 49 -4.56 -9.57 7.61
CA ILE A 49 -3.71 -9.24 6.47
C ILE A 49 -2.98 -10.52 6.05
N LYS A 50 -2.96 -10.78 4.74
CA LYS A 50 -2.18 -11.88 4.15
C LYS A 50 -1.19 -11.33 3.16
N ILE A 51 0.09 -11.56 3.41
CA ILE A 51 1.18 -11.24 2.50
C ILE A 51 1.48 -12.49 1.66
N TYR A 52 1.75 -12.30 0.38
CA TYR A 52 2.14 -13.39 -0.51
C TYR A 52 3.19 -12.93 -1.50
N THR A 53 4.01 -13.87 -1.95
CA THR A 53 4.87 -13.69 -3.12
C THR A 53 4.36 -14.58 -4.24
N ALA A 54 4.42 -14.10 -5.47
CA ALA A 54 4.01 -14.84 -6.64
C ALA A 54 5.06 -14.76 -7.74
N LYS A 55 5.15 -15.81 -8.55
CA LYS A 55 5.95 -15.83 -9.77
C LYS A 55 5.02 -16.11 -10.93
N VAL A 56 4.93 -15.18 -11.86
CA VAL A 56 4.10 -15.28 -13.06
C VAL A 56 5.00 -15.40 -14.28
N HIS A 57 4.71 -16.37 -15.13
CA HIS A 57 5.39 -16.52 -16.42
C HIS A 57 4.54 -15.85 -17.50
N LEU A 58 5.05 -14.75 -18.06
CA LEU A 58 4.40 -13.98 -19.13
C LEU A 58 5.31 -13.98 -20.35
N GLU A 59 4.84 -14.65 -21.41
CA GLU A 59 5.54 -14.83 -22.68
C GLU A 59 6.95 -15.43 -22.54
N SER A 60 7.97 -14.57 -22.40
CA SER A 60 9.38 -14.91 -22.31
C SER A 60 10.04 -14.45 -21.00
N ARG A 61 9.25 -13.93 -20.04
CA ARG A 61 9.75 -13.34 -18.81
C ARG A 61 9.10 -13.98 -17.58
N ASN A 62 9.91 -14.14 -16.54
CA ASN A 62 9.43 -14.48 -15.20
C ASN A 62 9.33 -13.19 -14.40
N ILE A 63 8.12 -12.83 -14.02
CA ILE A 63 7.82 -11.64 -13.22
C ILE A 63 7.53 -12.11 -11.79
N HIS A 64 8.19 -11.49 -10.82
CA HIS A 64 7.93 -11.76 -9.41
C HIS A 64 7.10 -10.62 -8.82
N PHE A 65 6.17 -10.98 -7.95
CA PHE A 65 5.28 -10.03 -7.29
C PHE A 65 5.32 -10.20 -5.79
N LEU A 66 5.22 -9.08 -5.09
CA LEU A 66 4.78 -9.02 -3.71
C LEU A 66 3.32 -8.58 -3.71
N GLY A 67 2.47 -9.28 -2.97
CA GLY A 67 1.07 -8.93 -2.83
C GLY A 67 0.62 -8.93 -1.39
N CYS A 68 -0.43 -8.17 -1.13
CA CYS A 68 -1.06 -8.05 0.17
C CYS A 68 -2.58 -8.07 0.00
N ILE A 69 -3.23 -8.93 0.77
CA ILE A 69 -4.69 -9.02 0.86
C ILE A 69 -5.12 -8.54 2.24
N VAL A 70 -5.99 -7.54 2.28
CA VAL A 70 -6.59 -7.02 3.51
C VAL A 70 -8.04 -7.45 3.59
N PHE A 71 -8.36 -8.29 4.58
CA PHE A 71 -9.69 -8.80 4.86
C PHE A 71 -10.41 -7.88 5.83
N ASP A 72 -10.71 -6.67 5.37
CA ASP A 72 -11.57 -5.73 6.10
C ASP A 72 -13.05 -6.17 6.02
N GLN A 73 -13.46 -6.57 4.82
CA GLN A 73 -14.71 -7.30 4.56
C GLN A 73 -14.32 -8.69 4.06
N GLU A 74 -14.76 -9.76 4.74
CA GLU A 74 -14.33 -11.12 4.40
C GLU A 74 -14.75 -11.55 2.99
N GLU A 75 -15.89 -11.04 2.50
CA GLU A 75 -16.44 -11.38 1.18
C GLU A 75 -15.85 -10.55 0.03
N ASP A 76 -15.26 -9.38 0.33
CA ASP A 76 -14.68 -8.47 -0.66
C ASP A 76 -13.32 -7.93 -0.16
N PRO A 77 -12.28 -8.78 -0.13
CA PRO A 77 -10.99 -8.40 0.39
C PRO A 77 -10.24 -7.50 -0.59
N ILE A 78 -9.49 -6.56 -0.03
CA ILE A 78 -8.76 -5.57 -0.81
C ILE A 78 -7.40 -6.13 -1.17
N ASN A 79 -7.09 -6.18 -2.46
CA ASN A 79 -5.83 -6.72 -2.95
C ASN A 79 -4.97 -5.62 -3.57
N VAL A 80 -3.70 -5.58 -3.18
CA VAL A 80 -2.68 -4.72 -3.78
C VAL A 80 -1.40 -5.51 -4.01
N SER A 81 -0.70 -5.19 -5.10
CA SER A 81 0.54 -5.87 -5.45
C SER A 81 1.55 -4.90 -6.06
N MET A 82 2.84 -5.22 -5.93
CA MET A 82 3.92 -4.60 -6.68
C MET A 82 4.70 -5.67 -7.45
N GLU A 83 5.21 -5.29 -8.62
CA GLU A 83 6.25 -6.04 -9.30
C GLU A 83 7.58 -5.87 -8.55
N ILE A 84 8.29 -6.97 -8.34
CA ILE A 84 9.63 -6.98 -7.77
C ILE A 84 10.61 -6.84 -8.92
N THR A 85 11.13 -5.63 -9.11
CA THR A 85 11.99 -5.28 -10.25
C THR A 85 13.48 -5.34 -9.92
N SER A 86 13.84 -5.38 -8.63
CA SER A 86 15.23 -5.36 -8.19
C SER A 86 15.57 -6.47 -7.19
N PHE A 87 16.84 -6.88 -7.18
CA PHE A 87 17.36 -7.82 -6.17
C PHE A 87 17.36 -7.21 -4.76
N GLU A 88 17.48 -5.89 -4.66
CA GLU A 88 17.41 -5.18 -3.38
C GLU A 88 16.02 -5.32 -2.74
N ASP A 89 14.95 -5.16 -3.53
CA ASP A 89 13.58 -5.37 -3.06
C ASP A 89 13.37 -6.80 -2.58
N TRP A 90 13.92 -7.78 -3.32
CA TRP A 90 13.86 -9.18 -2.90
C TRP A 90 14.50 -9.41 -1.53
N ILE A 91 15.68 -8.81 -1.27
CA ILE A 91 16.34 -8.91 0.04
C ILE A 91 15.48 -8.27 1.14
N LYS A 92 14.85 -7.12 0.87
CA LYS A 92 13.97 -6.45 1.84
C LYS A 92 12.77 -7.32 2.18
N ILE A 93 12.15 -7.94 1.16
CA ILE A 93 11.02 -8.86 1.31
C ILE A 93 11.42 -10.09 2.13
N ASP A 94 12.51 -10.76 1.75
CA ASP A 94 12.99 -11.94 2.46
C ASP A 94 13.28 -11.62 3.93
N LYS A 95 13.92 -10.48 4.22
CA LYS A 95 14.14 -10.04 5.60
C LYS A 95 12.84 -9.77 6.35
N ALA A 96 11.89 -9.08 5.74
CA ALA A 96 10.62 -8.75 6.38
C ALA A 96 9.77 -9.99 6.68
N LEU A 97 9.76 -10.99 5.79
CA LEU A 97 9.01 -12.24 5.97
C LEU A 97 9.61 -13.15 7.05
N ASN A 98 10.89 -12.98 7.37
CA ASN A 98 11.59 -13.74 8.41
C ASN A 98 11.62 -13.02 9.78
N GLN A 99 10.89 -11.91 9.94
CA GLN A 99 10.76 -11.20 11.21
C GLN A 99 9.56 -11.70 12.02
N ASP A 100 9.67 -11.70 13.36
CA ASP A 100 8.57 -12.07 14.27
C ASP A 100 7.38 -11.10 14.17
N SER A 101 7.65 -9.85 13.78
CA SER A 101 6.65 -8.81 13.61
C SER A 101 7.04 -7.89 12.47
N LEU A 102 6.07 -7.55 11.62
CA LEU A 102 6.22 -6.57 10.55
C LEU A 102 5.24 -5.42 10.80
N ILE A 103 5.77 -4.19 10.93
CA ILE A 103 4.93 -3.02 11.13
C ILE A 103 4.27 -2.67 9.81
N THR A 104 2.95 -2.52 9.83
CA THR A 104 2.15 -2.20 8.65
C THR A 104 1.58 -0.81 8.76
N GLU A 105 1.78 0.00 7.71
CA GLU A 105 1.34 1.39 7.65
C GLU A 105 0.47 1.61 6.41
N PHE A 106 -0.66 2.30 6.61
CA PHE A 106 -1.62 2.60 5.56
C PHE A 106 -1.46 4.06 5.11
N PHE A 107 -1.12 4.27 3.84
CA PHE A 107 -0.78 5.56 3.25
C PHE A 107 -1.90 6.22 2.44
N ASN A 108 -3.14 5.77 2.60
CA ASN A 108 -4.29 6.41 1.96
C ASN A 108 -4.38 7.88 2.39
N GLU A 109 -3.98 8.79 1.50
CA GLU A 109 -4.16 10.22 1.75
C GLU A 109 -5.65 10.50 1.96
N ARG A 110 -5.97 11.23 3.03
CA ARG A 110 -7.23 11.98 3.03
C ARG A 110 -7.12 12.98 1.88
N VAL A 111 -7.66 12.65 0.72
CA VAL A 111 -7.98 13.66 -0.29
C VAL A 111 -9.05 14.55 0.34
N SER A 112 -8.63 15.59 1.06
CA SER A 112 -9.50 16.66 1.46
C SER A 112 -9.90 17.41 0.20
N MET A 113 -10.96 16.96 -0.47
CA MET A 113 -11.67 17.79 -1.42
C MET A 113 -12.21 18.99 -0.65
N SER A 114 -11.59 20.13 -0.83
CA SER A 114 -12.20 21.42 -0.53
C SER A 114 -13.33 21.61 -1.54
N ILE A 115 -14.53 21.15 -1.20
CA ILE A 115 -15.72 21.51 -1.95
C ILE A 115 -15.98 22.98 -1.62
N PRO A 116 -15.89 23.93 -2.58
CA PRO A 116 -16.30 25.29 -2.31
C PRO A 116 -17.79 25.29 -1.94
N PHE A 117 -18.08 25.65 -0.69
CA PHE A 117 -19.44 25.92 -0.23
C PHE A 117 -19.92 27.19 -0.93
N ASN A 118 -20.55 27.05 -2.09
CA ASN A 118 -21.41 28.11 -2.60
C ASN A 118 -22.71 28.07 -1.81
N VAL A 119 -22.76 28.83 -0.72
CA VAL A 119 -23.99 29.14 -0.01
C VAL A 119 -24.81 30.03 -0.95
N MET A 120 -25.70 29.44 -1.74
CA MET A 120 -26.81 30.20 -2.32
C MET A 120 -27.79 30.48 -1.19
N SER A 121 -27.72 31.68 -0.62
CA SER A 121 -28.76 32.20 0.25
C SER A 121 -30.06 32.31 -0.57
N ALA A 122 -31.00 31.41 -0.34
CA ALA A 122 -32.38 31.64 -0.72
C ALA A 122 -32.93 32.73 0.22
N THR A 123 -32.96 33.97 -0.26
CA THR A 123 -33.81 35.01 0.34
C THR A 123 -35.26 34.65 0.07
N ALA A 124 -36.04 34.53 1.14
CA ALA A 124 -37.49 34.34 1.13
C ALA A 124 -38.24 35.55 0.56
#